data_AF-A0A938EVF3-F1
#
_entry.id   AF-A0A938EVF3-F1
#
_cell.length_a   1.000
_cell.length_b   1.000
_cell.length_c   1.000
_cell.angle_alpha   90.00
_cell.angle_beta   90.00
_cell.angle_gamma   90.00
#
_symmetry.space_group_name_H-M   'P 1'
#
loop_
_entity.id
_entity.type
_entity.pdbx_description
1 polymer ?
#
loop_
_entity_poly.entity_id
_entity_poly.type
_entity_poly.pdbx_seq_one_letter_code
_entity_poly.pdbx_strand_id
1 'polypeptide(L)'
;MIIIRLLNKLNKLKNNVEHKQVKVKPVAIKAFALKLSEAKTAVLKPVLIKQVAIKQAAAKSFKLLFLCILTACLFMSSFGCTRLMFLPGISSGYYIWKDSSEKIHVAWSMERNQAVFNGWVATDGVIAGFDGIGFADDDTVSLNSERNKLEFNAPIAQKELSQEIVLDVRDYSYLEFELKINDGYDLERTHVGEYLANPETAVFRIDRDYFSTLKDVPFYKKHPWSAFFYKLSADIVFVIFFVFIIGVIAIEIIRITSLRKKKNYNWYLFLCYGFLILVIAGIYLFLTGFSFV
;
A
#
# COMPACT_ATOMS: atom_id res chain seq x y z
N MET A 1 -44.77 -8.37 9.79
CA MET A 1 -45.89 -8.58 10.74
C MET A 1 -47.27 -8.31 10.11
N ILE A 2 -47.45 -7.25 9.30
CA ILE A 2 -48.75 -6.87 8.71
C ILE A 2 -49.31 -7.93 7.72
N ILE A 3 -48.46 -8.52 6.88
CA ILE A 3 -48.89 -9.53 5.88
C ILE A 3 -49.43 -10.80 6.54
N ILE A 4 -48.81 -11.25 7.64
CA ILE A 4 -49.26 -12.42 8.40
C ILE A 4 -50.63 -12.15 9.05
N ARG A 5 -50.86 -10.94 9.57
CA ARG A 5 -52.18 -10.54 10.09
C ARG A 5 -53.25 -10.52 9.00
N LEU A 6 -52.92 -10.04 7.80
CA LEU A 6 -53.85 -10.04 6.65
C LEU A 6 -54.19 -11.45 6.16
N LEU A 7 -53.20 -12.35 6.07
CA LEU A 7 -53.40 -13.75 5.70
C LEU A 7 -54.28 -14.48 6.72
N ASN A 8 -54.04 -14.26 8.03
CA ASN A 8 -54.89 -14.85 9.08
C ASN A 8 -56.32 -14.31 9.04
N LYS A 9 -56.52 -13.02 8.71
CA LYS A 9 -57.86 -12.42 8.56
C LYS A 9 -58.61 -12.98 7.35
N LEU A 10 -57.91 -13.21 6.24
CA LEU A 10 -58.46 -13.86 5.03
C LEU A 10 -58.82 -15.33 5.27
N ASN A 11 -57.98 -16.09 5.97
CA ASN A 11 -58.28 -17.47 6.33
C ASN A 11 -59.51 -17.56 7.24
N LYS A 12 -59.64 -16.63 8.20
CA LYS A 12 -60.81 -16.55 9.08
C LYS A 12 -62.10 -16.22 8.31
N LEU A 13 -62.01 -15.38 7.28
CA LEU A 13 -63.14 -15.08 6.39
C LEU A 13 -63.52 -16.29 5.52
N LYS A 14 -62.56 -17.04 4.99
CA LYS A 14 -62.82 -18.25 4.21
C LYS A 14 -63.57 -19.30 5.03
N ASN A 15 -63.12 -19.56 6.25
CA ASN A 15 -63.75 -20.55 7.14
C ASN A 15 -65.17 -20.14 7.59
N ASN A 16 -65.46 -18.84 7.66
CA ASN A 16 -66.81 -18.36 7.98
C ASN A 16 -67.79 -18.47 6.80
N VAL A 17 -67.31 -18.54 5.55
CA VAL A 17 -68.15 -18.69 4.36
C VAL A 17 -68.56 -20.16 4.16
N GLU A 18 -67.74 -21.12 4.58
CA GLU A 18 -68.03 -22.56 4.43
C GLU A 18 -69.19 -23.06 5.34
N HIS A 19 -69.55 -22.33 6.40
CA HIS A 19 -70.64 -22.71 7.32
C HIS A 19 -72.01 -22.07 7.03
N LYS A 20 -72.13 -21.22 6.00
CA LYS A 20 -73.42 -20.67 5.56
C LYS A 20 -73.61 -20.98 4.08
N GLN A 21 -74.48 -21.94 3.77
CA GLN A 21 -74.96 -22.16 2.39
C GLN A 21 -75.80 -20.97 1.91
N VAL A 22 -75.13 -19.88 1.56
CA VAL A 22 -75.71 -18.79 0.79
C VAL A 22 -75.39 -19.09 -0.68
N LYS A 23 -76.41 -19.24 -1.53
CA LYS A 23 -76.27 -19.31 -2.99
C LYS A 23 -75.68 -17.99 -3.50
N VAL A 24 -74.36 -17.84 -3.46
CA VAL A 24 -73.65 -16.70 -4.04
C VAL A 24 -73.57 -16.91 -5.56
N LYS A 25 -74.10 -15.97 -6.35
CA LYS A 25 -74.07 -16.04 -7.82
C LYS A 25 -72.61 -16.14 -8.31
N PRO A 26 -72.30 -17.02 -9.29
CA PRO A 26 -70.93 -17.28 -9.76
C PRO A 26 -70.20 -16.05 -10.33
N VAL A 27 -70.95 -15.00 -10.72
CA VAL A 27 -70.42 -13.74 -11.22
C VAL A 27 -69.65 -12.96 -10.12
N ALA A 28 -70.12 -12.97 -8.88
CA ALA A 28 -69.48 -12.25 -7.78
C ALA A 28 -68.13 -12.88 -7.39
N ILE A 29 -68.02 -14.20 -7.49
CA ILE A 29 -66.78 -14.95 -7.18
C ILE A 29 -65.70 -14.66 -8.22
N LYS A 30 -66.05 -14.61 -9.52
CA LYS A 30 -65.10 -14.24 -10.59
C LYS A 30 -64.60 -12.79 -10.44
N ALA A 31 -65.49 -11.84 -10.16
CA ALA A 31 -65.10 -10.44 -9.97
C ALA A 31 -64.16 -10.24 -8.76
N PHE A 32 -64.40 -10.99 -7.68
CA PHE A 32 -63.54 -10.96 -6.50
C PHE A 32 -62.17 -11.59 -6.76
N ALA A 33 -62.12 -12.72 -7.47
CA ALA A 33 -60.87 -13.37 -7.86
C ALA A 33 -60.00 -12.47 -8.76
N LEU A 34 -60.63 -11.74 -9.69
CA LEU A 34 -59.96 -10.79 -10.57
C LEU A 34 -59.33 -9.62 -9.77
N LYS A 35 -60.12 -8.99 -8.88
CA LYS A 35 -59.61 -7.92 -8.00
C LYS A 35 -58.50 -8.39 -7.06
N LEU A 36 -58.56 -9.64 -6.58
CA LEU A 36 -57.51 -10.22 -5.74
C LEU A 36 -56.21 -10.49 -6.53
N SER A 37 -56.34 -10.88 -7.79
CA SER A 37 -55.23 -11.04 -8.73
C SER A 37 -54.53 -9.71 -9.01
N GLU A 38 -55.31 -8.66 -9.32
CA GLU A 38 -54.81 -7.30 -9.56
C GLU A 38 -54.14 -6.71 -8.30
N ALA A 39 -54.75 -6.90 -7.12
CA ALA A 39 -54.16 -6.46 -5.86
C ALA A 39 -52.84 -7.19 -5.54
N LYS A 40 -52.75 -8.50 -5.82
CA LYS A 40 -51.50 -9.25 -5.65
C LYS A 40 -50.40 -8.77 -6.60
N THR A 41 -50.73 -8.51 -7.86
CA THR A 41 -49.77 -8.04 -8.86
C THR A 41 -49.29 -6.62 -8.59
N ALA A 42 -50.18 -5.74 -8.12
CA ALA A 42 -49.84 -4.37 -7.72
C ALA A 42 -48.90 -4.31 -6.51
N VAL A 43 -49.01 -5.26 -5.57
CA VAL A 43 -48.14 -5.33 -4.38
C VAL A 43 -46.82 -6.07 -4.65
N LEU A 44 -46.81 -7.11 -5.51
CA LEU A 44 -45.58 -7.89 -5.78
C LEU A 44 -44.59 -7.16 -6.70
N LYS A 45 -45.05 -6.43 -7.72
CA LYS A 45 -44.18 -5.70 -8.66
C LYS A 45 -43.17 -4.77 -7.98
N PRO A 46 -43.57 -3.84 -7.08
CA PRO A 46 -42.63 -2.91 -6.45
C PRO A 46 -41.64 -3.60 -5.50
N VAL A 47 -42.01 -4.73 -4.89
CA VAL A 47 -41.10 -5.51 -4.03
C VAL A 47 -40.01 -6.20 -4.87
N LEU A 48 -40.40 -6.79 -6.01
CA LEU A 48 -39.45 -7.39 -6.96
C LEU A 48 -38.50 -6.35 -7.55
N ILE A 49 -38.99 -5.16 -7.92
CA ILE A 49 -38.15 -4.08 -8.45
C ILE A 49 -37.13 -3.61 -7.41
N LYS A 50 -37.54 -3.43 -6.15
CA LYS A 50 -36.61 -3.08 -5.06
C LYS A 50 -35.55 -4.16 -4.83
N GLN A 51 -35.91 -5.45 -4.89
CA GLN A 51 -34.94 -6.53 -4.70
C GLN A 51 -33.93 -6.63 -5.86
N VAL A 52 -34.36 -6.41 -7.11
CA VAL A 52 -33.46 -6.37 -8.26
C VAL A 52 -32.52 -5.17 -8.18
N ALA A 53 -33.02 -3.99 -7.83
CA ALA A 53 -32.20 -2.79 -7.65
C ALA A 53 -31.15 -2.95 -6.54
N ILE A 54 -31.50 -3.56 -5.41
CA ILE A 54 -30.56 -3.83 -4.30
C ILE A 54 -29.47 -4.83 -4.73
N LYS A 55 -29.83 -5.88 -5.48
CA LYS A 55 -28.86 -6.85 -6.02
C LYS A 55 -27.89 -6.21 -7.03
N GLN A 56 -28.39 -5.33 -7.90
CA GLN A 56 -27.55 -4.59 -8.85
C GLN A 56 -26.61 -3.60 -8.15
N ALA A 57 -27.07 -2.91 -7.10
CA ALA A 57 -26.23 -1.98 -6.33
C ALA A 57 -25.07 -2.70 -5.61
N ALA A 58 -25.34 -3.86 -5.00
CA ALA A 58 -24.31 -4.65 -4.30
C ALA A 58 -23.26 -5.26 -5.26
N ALA A 59 -23.65 -5.62 -6.48
CA ALA A 59 -22.72 -6.14 -7.49
C ALA A 59 -21.80 -5.03 -8.03
N LYS A 60 -22.29 -3.79 -8.14
CA LYS A 60 -21.50 -2.63 -8.56
C LYS A 60 -20.47 -2.22 -7.51
N SER A 61 -20.84 -2.23 -6.23
CA SER A 61 -19.91 -1.86 -5.14
C SER A 61 -18.79 -2.88 -4.95
N PHE A 62 -19.04 -4.18 -5.14
CA PHE A 62 -17.99 -5.20 -5.07
C PHE A 62 -16.97 -5.08 -6.22
N LYS A 63 -17.44 -4.83 -7.45
CA LYS A 63 -16.56 -4.57 -8.60
C LYS A 63 -15.69 -3.35 -8.39
N LEU A 64 -16.25 -2.28 -7.80
CA LEU A 64 -15.51 -1.05 -7.50
C LEU A 64 -14.43 -1.29 -6.44
N LEU A 65 -14.76 -2.00 -5.35
CA LEU A 65 -13.79 -2.34 -4.29
C LEU A 65 -12.63 -3.19 -4.84
N PHE A 66 -12.95 -4.23 -5.61
CA PHE A 66 -11.94 -5.09 -6.23
C PHE A 66 -11.05 -4.30 -7.19
N LEU A 67 -11.65 -3.41 -7.99
CA LEU A 67 -10.88 -2.52 -8.86
C LEU A 67 -9.95 -1.64 -8.04
N CYS A 68 -10.41 -0.95 -6.99
CA CYS A 68 -9.58 -0.12 -6.12
C CYS A 68 -8.40 -0.88 -5.49
N ILE A 69 -8.62 -2.12 -5.02
CA ILE A 69 -7.56 -2.95 -4.45
C ILE A 69 -6.55 -3.34 -5.54
N LEU A 70 -7.03 -3.73 -6.72
CA LEU A 70 -6.17 -4.06 -7.86
C LEU A 70 -5.34 -2.85 -8.29
N THR A 71 -5.95 -1.66 -8.42
CA THR A 71 -5.22 -0.44 -8.76
C THR A 71 -4.22 -0.07 -7.68
N ALA A 72 -4.56 -0.20 -6.40
CA ALA A 72 -3.65 0.07 -5.29
C ALA A 72 -2.45 -0.89 -5.29
N CYS A 73 -2.67 -2.18 -5.53
CA CYS A 73 -1.58 -3.16 -5.68
C CYS A 73 -0.69 -2.81 -6.89
N LEU A 74 -1.30 -2.48 -8.04
CA LEU A 74 -0.56 -2.06 -9.24
C LEU A 74 0.23 -0.77 -9.00
N PHE A 75 -0.35 0.20 -8.27
CA PHE A 75 0.31 1.42 -7.85
C PHE A 75 1.51 1.09 -6.95
N MET A 76 1.32 0.32 -5.88
CA MET A 76 2.39 -0.07 -4.96
C MET A 76 3.53 -0.83 -5.67
N SER A 77 3.24 -1.60 -6.72
CA SER A 77 4.26 -2.25 -7.55
C SER A 77 4.94 -1.32 -8.57
N SER A 78 4.32 -0.20 -8.94
CA SER A 78 4.87 0.76 -9.92
C SER A 78 5.61 1.94 -9.28
N PHE A 79 5.32 2.30 -8.02
CA PHE A 79 6.17 3.16 -7.20
C PHE A 79 7.31 2.35 -6.55
N GLY A 80 7.99 1.56 -7.38
CA GLY A 80 9.25 0.95 -7.00
C GLY A 80 10.17 2.05 -6.48
N CYS A 81 10.69 1.85 -5.28
CA CYS A 81 11.64 2.70 -4.56
C CYS A 81 13.01 2.76 -5.31
N THR A 82 13.01 3.16 -6.58
CA THR A 82 14.18 3.18 -7.47
C THR A 82 14.94 4.50 -7.43
N ARG A 83 14.41 5.49 -6.70
CA ARG A 83 15.14 6.70 -6.32
C ARG A 83 15.09 6.75 -4.80
N LEU A 84 16.21 7.14 -4.19
CA LEU A 84 16.24 7.70 -2.84
C LEU A 84 15.03 8.64 -2.73
N MET A 85 13.96 8.20 -2.07
CA MET A 85 12.86 9.09 -1.74
C MET A 85 13.36 9.94 -0.58
N PHE A 86 14.22 10.89 -0.90
CA PHE A 86 14.49 12.03 -0.05
C PHE A 86 13.19 12.81 0.04
N LEU A 87 12.39 12.48 1.04
CA LEU A 87 11.20 13.22 1.43
C LEU A 87 11.62 14.10 2.61
N PRO A 88 12.06 15.34 2.34
CA PRO A 88 12.48 16.25 3.40
C PRO A 88 11.35 16.39 4.43
N GLY A 89 11.70 16.14 5.70
CA GLY A 89 10.80 16.21 6.86
C GLY A 89 10.08 14.91 7.24
N ILE A 90 10.26 13.80 6.51
CA ILE A 90 9.66 12.49 6.84
C ILE A 90 10.70 11.50 7.37
N SER A 91 11.95 11.62 6.92
CA SER A 91 13.03 10.69 7.27
C SER A 91 14.25 11.49 7.70
N SER A 92 14.70 11.30 8.94
CA SER A 92 15.84 12.05 9.50
C SER A 92 17.15 11.36 9.19
N GLY A 93 18.17 12.11 8.74
CA GLY A 93 19.47 11.54 8.44
C GLY A 93 20.22 12.24 7.30
N TYR A 94 21.35 11.64 6.90
CA TYR A 94 22.13 12.00 5.72
C TYR A 94 21.72 11.17 4.50
N TYR A 95 21.74 11.81 3.33
CA TYR A 95 21.43 11.21 2.04
C TYR A 95 22.47 11.66 1.04
N ILE A 96 23.19 10.71 0.48
CA ILE A 96 24.28 10.97 -0.45
C ILE A 96 23.90 10.37 -1.79
N TRP A 97 23.92 11.13 -2.88
CA TRP A 97 23.69 10.58 -4.22
C TRP A 97 24.46 11.34 -5.29
N LYS A 98 24.49 10.77 -6.49
CA LYS A 98 25.04 11.39 -7.69
C LYS A 98 23.94 11.67 -8.70
N ASP A 99 23.84 12.91 -9.17
CA ASP A 99 22.83 13.29 -10.16
C ASP A 99 23.27 12.97 -11.61
N SER A 100 22.41 13.29 -12.59
CA SER A 100 22.72 13.12 -14.01
C SER A 100 23.78 14.08 -14.53
N SER A 101 24.10 15.13 -13.77
CA SER A 101 25.13 16.13 -14.07
C SER A 101 26.49 15.77 -13.47
N GLU A 102 26.61 14.55 -12.92
CA GLU A 102 27.79 14.02 -12.24
C GLU A 102 28.15 14.75 -10.93
N LYS A 103 27.26 15.59 -10.40
CA LYS A 103 27.44 16.28 -9.12
C LYS A 103 27.11 15.35 -7.95
N ILE A 104 27.83 15.53 -6.85
CA ILE A 104 27.60 14.77 -5.61
C ILE A 104 26.75 15.60 -4.68
N HIS A 105 25.63 15.04 -4.25
CA HIS A 105 24.71 15.67 -3.33
C HIS A 105 24.88 15.04 -1.96
N VAL A 106 25.02 15.87 -0.94
CA VAL A 106 25.01 15.49 0.48
C VAL A 106 23.90 16.30 1.13
N ALA A 107 22.71 15.70 1.24
CA ALA A 107 21.56 16.33 1.87
C ALA A 107 21.31 15.74 3.25
N TRP A 108 20.70 16.52 4.12
CA TRP A 108 20.22 16.05 5.41
C TRP A 108 18.85 16.62 5.74
N SER A 109 18.12 15.92 6.59
CA SER A 109 16.75 16.27 6.99
C SER A 109 16.48 15.85 8.44
N MET A 110 15.53 16.52 9.10
CA MET A 110 15.08 16.16 10.45
C MET A 110 13.57 16.35 10.66
N GLU A 111 13.00 15.52 11.55
CA GLU A 111 11.57 15.42 11.86
C GLU A 111 11.08 16.42 12.95
N ARG A 112 11.73 17.59 13.14
CA ARG A 112 11.35 18.72 14.04
C ARG A 112 12.10 18.91 15.38
N ASN A 113 13.33 18.43 15.53
CA ASN A 113 14.20 18.82 16.67
C ASN A 113 15.37 19.69 16.20
N GLN A 114 15.92 20.48 17.12
CA GLN A 114 17.22 21.12 16.89
C GLN A 114 18.28 20.02 16.79
N ALA A 115 18.98 19.97 15.67
CA ALA A 115 20.15 19.13 15.52
C ALA A 115 21.21 19.86 14.70
N VAL A 116 22.45 19.51 15.01
CA VAL A 116 23.63 20.00 14.31
C VAL A 116 24.10 18.90 13.39
N PHE A 117 24.10 19.17 12.09
CA PHE A 117 24.67 18.28 11.09
C PHE A 117 26.07 18.78 10.74
N ASN A 118 27.08 17.99 11.06
CA ASN A 118 28.46 18.38 10.86
C ASN A 118 29.29 17.24 10.29
N GLY A 119 30.37 17.57 9.60
CA GLY A 119 31.16 16.54 8.96
C GLY A 119 32.11 17.09 7.92
N TRP A 120 32.66 16.19 7.12
CA TRP A 120 33.49 16.53 6.00
C TRP A 120 33.43 15.52 4.88
N VAL A 121 33.78 16.01 3.68
CA VAL A 121 33.97 15.22 2.47
C VAL A 121 35.38 15.47 1.96
N ALA A 122 36.15 14.42 1.73
CA ALA A 122 37.50 14.47 1.19
C ALA A 122 37.62 13.61 -0.07
N THR A 123 38.62 13.91 -0.90
CA THR A 123 38.86 13.18 -2.15
C THR A 123 40.34 13.22 -2.53
N ASP A 124 40.78 12.27 -3.35
CA ASP A 124 42.06 12.32 -4.04
C ASP A 124 42.05 13.17 -5.34
N GLY A 125 40.85 13.51 -5.83
CA GLY A 125 40.66 14.41 -6.98
C GLY A 125 40.63 15.89 -6.57
N VAL A 126 39.84 16.70 -7.28
CA VAL A 126 39.69 18.14 -7.04
C VAL A 126 38.24 18.49 -6.76
N ILE A 127 37.97 19.13 -5.62
CA ILE A 127 36.67 19.76 -5.35
C ILE A 127 36.69 21.16 -6.01
N ALA A 128 36.11 21.27 -7.20
CA ALA A 128 36.12 22.49 -8.00
C ALA A 128 35.22 23.59 -7.42
N GLY A 129 34.19 23.21 -6.67
CA GLY A 129 33.28 24.13 -6.01
C GLY A 129 32.17 23.39 -5.26
N PHE A 130 31.36 24.15 -4.54
CA PHE A 130 30.18 23.64 -3.85
C PHE A 130 29.05 24.68 -3.87
N ASP A 131 27.80 24.20 -3.90
CA ASP A 131 26.59 24.99 -3.75
C ASP A 131 25.88 24.55 -2.46
N GLY A 132 25.55 25.49 -1.57
CA GLY A 132 24.73 25.23 -0.38
C GLY A 132 23.27 25.57 -0.65
N ILE A 133 22.35 24.61 -0.43
CA ILE A 133 20.90 24.78 -0.63
C ILE A 133 20.23 24.74 0.74
N GLY A 134 19.44 25.77 1.03
CA GLY A 134 18.72 25.89 2.30
C GLY A 134 19.58 26.31 3.49
N PHE A 135 20.79 26.81 3.23
CA PHE A 135 21.71 27.24 4.28
C PHE A 135 21.21 28.49 5.00
N ALA A 136 21.32 28.48 6.32
CA ALA A 136 21.05 29.59 7.22
C ALA A 136 22.33 30.43 7.47
N ASP A 137 22.17 31.59 8.10
CA ASP A 137 23.28 32.53 8.38
C ASP A 137 24.33 31.96 9.35
N ASP A 138 23.97 30.98 10.17
CA ASP A 138 24.84 30.31 11.14
C ASP A 138 25.51 29.03 10.60
N ASP A 139 25.20 28.64 9.36
CA ASP A 139 25.85 27.50 8.72
C ASP A 139 27.26 27.87 8.27
N THR A 140 28.20 26.95 8.46
CA THR A 140 29.59 27.13 8.07
C THR A 140 30.02 26.04 7.10
N VAL A 141 30.66 26.44 6.00
CA VAL A 141 31.33 25.53 5.06
C VAL A 141 32.70 26.10 4.75
N SER A 142 33.73 25.26 4.88
CA SER A 142 35.10 25.63 4.54
C SER A 142 35.69 24.61 3.58
N LEU A 143 36.26 25.11 2.49
CA LEU A 143 36.97 24.30 1.52
C LEU A 143 38.47 24.45 1.77
N ASN A 144 39.13 23.37 2.17
CA ASN A 144 40.58 23.28 2.25
C ASN A 144 41.12 22.70 0.94
N SER A 145 41.57 23.58 0.04
CA SER A 145 42.09 23.20 -1.28
C SER A 145 43.40 22.42 -1.23
N GLU A 146 44.22 22.55 -0.17
CA GLU A 146 45.47 21.79 -0.04
C GLU A 146 45.22 20.31 0.27
N ARG A 147 44.09 20.02 0.94
CA ARG A 147 43.71 18.67 1.36
C ARG A 147 42.54 18.10 0.56
N ASN A 148 42.05 18.81 -0.45
CA ASN A 148 40.83 18.49 -1.21
C ASN A 148 39.69 18.05 -0.27
N LYS A 149 39.50 18.84 0.79
CA LYS A 149 38.59 18.52 1.89
C LYS A 149 37.62 19.67 2.11
N LEU A 150 36.33 19.36 2.10
CA LEU A 150 35.26 20.28 2.45
C LEU A 150 34.71 19.90 3.83
N GLU A 151 34.78 20.83 4.78
CA GLU A 151 34.23 20.66 6.13
C GLU A 151 33.00 21.55 6.29
N PHE A 152 31.96 21.04 6.93
CA PHE A 152 30.73 21.77 7.14
C PHE A 152 30.17 21.54 8.55
N ASN A 153 29.47 22.54 9.05
CA ASN A 153 28.72 22.50 10.29
C ASN A 153 27.46 23.36 10.13
N ALA A 154 26.31 22.70 10.17
CA ALA A 154 25.03 23.26 9.81
C ALA A 154 23.94 22.91 10.86
N PRO A 155 23.66 23.81 11.81
CA PRO A 155 22.54 23.66 12.74
C PRO A 155 21.18 23.86 12.04
N ILE A 156 20.29 22.86 12.10
CA ILE A 156 18.92 23.00 11.57
C ILE A 156 18.02 23.67 12.60
N ALA A 157 17.46 24.83 12.24
CA ALA A 157 16.43 25.52 13.02
C ALA A 157 15.06 24.81 12.93
N GLN A 158 14.19 24.98 13.94
CA GLN A 158 12.87 24.30 14.02
C GLN A 158 11.93 24.46 12.81
N LYS A 159 12.15 25.48 11.97
CA LYS A 159 11.30 25.76 10.80
C LYS A 159 11.85 25.13 9.51
N GLU A 160 13.09 24.69 9.51
CA GLU A 160 13.76 24.09 8.37
C GLU A 160 13.62 22.58 8.43
N LEU A 161 13.31 21.96 7.29
CA LEU A 161 13.10 20.52 7.19
C LEU A 161 14.32 19.81 6.58
N SER A 162 15.15 20.53 5.83
CA SER A 162 16.30 19.96 5.12
C SER A 162 17.25 21.02 4.61
N GLN A 163 18.52 20.65 4.52
CA GLN A 163 19.57 21.41 3.84
C GLN A 163 20.44 20.46 3.03
N GLU A 164 21.25 21.01 2.13
CA GLU A 164 22.00 20.20 1.18
C GLU A 164 23.27 20.90 0.69
N ILE A 165 24.35 20.13 0.52
CA ILE A 165 25.56 20.54 -0.17
C ILE A 165 25.65 19.79 -1.50
N VAL A 166 25.84 20.53 -2.59
CA VAL A 166 26.09 19.98 -3.92
C VAL A 166 27.55 20.24 -4.29
N LEU A 167 28.32 19.19 -4.49
CA LEU A 167 29.75 19.24 -4.79
C LEU A 167 30.01 18.99 -6.28
N ASP A 168 30.84 19.84 -6.89
CA ASP A 168 31.48 19.58 -8.19
C ASP A 168 32.87 18.97 -7.93
N VAL A 169 32.99 17.64 -8.06
CA VAL A 169 34.25 16.91 -7.84
C VAL A 169 34.73 16.31 -9.15
N ARG A 170 36.01 16.55 -9.48
CA ARG A 170 36.64 16.12 -10.74
C ARG A 170 37.82 15.22 -10.49
N ASP A 171 38.08 14.35 -11.44
CA ASP A 171 39.29 13.51 -11.52
C ASP A 171 39.61 12.73 -10.24
N TYR A 172 38.57 12.30 -9.52
CA TYR A 172 38.71 11.54 -8.29
C TYR A 172 38.65 10.03 -8.56
N SER A 173 39.37 9.25 -7.73
CA SER A 173 39.19 7.80 -7.65
C SER A 173 38.21 7.45 -6.54
N TYR A 174 38.19 8.25 -5.46
CA TYR A 174 37.29 8.03 -4.33
C TYR A 174 36.77 9.33 -3.70
N LEU A 175 35.67 9.17 -2.95
CA LEU A 175 35.16 10.15 -2.00
C LEU A 175 35.14 9.53 -0.61
N GLU A 176 35.64 10.25 0.37
CA GLU A 176 35.70 9.84 1.77
C GLU A 176 34.83 10.78 2.60
N PHE A 177 34.04 10.21 3.49
CA PHE A 177 33.03 10.93 4.26
C PHE A 177 33.21 10.67 5.75
N GLU A 178 33.05 11.72 6.55
CA GLU A 178 32.81 11.63 7.98
C GLU A 178 31.59 12.51 8.27
N LEU A 179 30.48 11.89 8.69
CA LEU A 179 29.18 12.57 8.84
C LEU A 179 28.67 12.37 10.28
N LYS A 180 28.24 13.45 10.93
CA LYS A 180 27.85 13.46 12.34
C LYS A 180 26.53 14.21 12.54
N ILE A 181 25.74 13.69 13.47
CA ILE A 181 24.52 14.32 13.95
C ILE A 181 24.72 14.59 15.45
N ASN A 182 24.74 15.86 15.84
CA ASN A 182 25.05 16.31 17.20
C ASN A 182 26.38 15.72 17.71
N ASP A 183 27.43 15.79 16.90
CA ASP A 183 28.76 15.21 17.15
C ASP A 183 28.84 13.68 17.32
N GLY A 184 27.70 12.99 17.19
CA GLY A 184 27.61 11.52 17.20
C GLY A 184 27.56 10.93 15.79
N TYR A 185 27.98 9.67 15.67
CA TYR A 185 27.82 8.89 14.44
C TYR A 185 26.49 8.14 14.46
N ASP A 186 25.62 8.42 13.50
CA ASP A 186 24.38 7.67 13.28
C ASP A 186 24.42 7.01 11.90
N LEU A 187 25.08 5.84 11.86
CA LEU A 187 25.28 5.08 10.63
C LEU A 187 23.95 4.59 10.06
N GLU A 188 23.00 4.24 10.92
CA GLU A 188 21.66 3.75 10.54
C GLU A 188 20.84 4.83 9.82
N ARG A 189 21.13 6.10 10.06
CA ARG A 189 20.51 7.26 9.41
C ARG A 189 21.40 7.91 8.35
N THR A 190 22.46 7.24 7.91
CA THR A 190 23.30 7.70 6.80
C THR A 190 23.09 6.80 5.59
N HIS A 191 22.52 7.34 4.51
CA HIS A 191 22.14 6.56 3.32
C HIS A 191 22.95 6.99 2.10
N VAL A 192 23.57 6.03 1.42
CA VAL A 192 24.48 6.28 0.28
C VAL A 192 23.93 5.63 -0.99
N GLY A 193 23.46 6.46 -1.91
CA GLY A 193 22.93 6.10 -3.23
C GLY A 193 21.57 5.40 -3.21
N GLU A 194 21.27 4.62 -2.17
CA GLU A 194 20.02 3.88 -1.99
C GLU A 194 19.48 3.99 -0.56
N TYR A 195 18.17 3.78 -0.40
CA TYR A 195 17.53 3.73 0.91
C TYR A 195 18.01 2.49 1.68
N LEU A 196 18.43 2.67 2.94
CA LEU A 196 19.06 1.63 3.80
C LEU A 196 20.42 1.10 3.30
N ALA A 197 21.07 1.78 2.34
CA ALA A 197 22.48 1.54 2.05
C ALA A 197 23.32 2.35 3.04
N ASN A 198 23.56 1.75 4.21
CA ASN A 198 24.25 2.38 5.33
C ASN A 198 25.76 2.06 5.32
N PRO A 199 26.64 3.01 5.66
CA PRO A 199 28.06 2.73 5.82
C PRO A 199 28.31 1.85 7.04
N GLU A 200 29.33 0.98 6.96
CA GLU A 200 29.71 0.09 8.07
C GLU A 200 30.54 0.82 9.14
N THR A 201 31.19 1.93 8.78
CA THR A 201 32.13 2.67 9.61
C THR A 201 31.82 4.16 9.62
N ALA A 202 32.21 4.82 10.71
CA ALA A 202 32.07 6.27 10.92
C ALA A 202 32.73 7.12 9.84
N VAL A 203 33.92 6.71 9.42
CA VAL A 203 34.61 7.24 8.25
C VAL A 203 34.54 6.17 7.17
N PHE A 204 33.96 6.49 6.03
CA PHE A 204 33.76 5.53 4.94
C PHE A 204 34.13 6.15 3.60
N ARG A 205 34.48 5.27 2.66
CA ARG A 205 34.94 5.63 1.32
C ARG A 205 34.03 4.98 0.28
N ILE A 206 33.71 5.73 -0.77
CA ILE A 206 33.07 5.19 -1.97
C ILE A 206 33.95 5.46 -3.18
N ASP A 207 34.05 4.46 -4.05
CA ASP A 207 34.77 4.59 -5.31
C ASP A 207 33.96 5.40 -6.33
N ARG A 208 34.63 5.93 -7.35
CA ARG A 208 34.01 6.72 -8.42
C ARG A 208 32.79 6.04 -9.07
N ASP A 209 32.88 4.73 -9.23
CA ASP A 209 31.87 3.90 -9.90
C ASP A 209 30.83 3.31 -8.92
N TYR A 210 30.84 3.72 -7.66
CA TYR A 210 29.87 3.24 -6.68
C TYR A 210 28.43 3.49 -7.13
N PHE A 211 28.09 4.72 -7.54
CA PHE A 211 26.72 5.06 -7.95
C PHE A 211 26.28 4.40 -9.26
N SER A 212 27.20 4.05 -10.15
CA SER A 212 26.88 3.29 -11.37
C SER A 212 26.59 1.83 -11.03
N THR A 213 27.40 1.19 -10.19
CA THR A 213 27.17 -0.22 -9.77
C THR A 213 25.84 -0.42 -9.04
N LEU A 214 25.36 0.60 -8.32
CA LEU A 214 24.04 0.55 -7.68
C LEU A 214 22.92 0.37 -8.72
N LYS A 215 23.00 0.97 -9.91
CA LYS A 215 21.95 0.82 -10.95
C LYS A 215 21.78 -0.64 -11.43
N ASP A 216 22.81 -1.46 -11.27
CA ASP A 216 22.83 -2.84 -11.76
C ASP A 216 22.24 -3.87 -10.76
N VAL A 217 21.99 -3.46 -9.51
CA VAL A 217 21.38 -4.34 -8.51
C VAL A 217 19.86 -4.50 -8.82
N PRO A 218 19.31 -5.73 -8.87
CA PRO A 218 17.90 -5.94 -9.15
C PRO A 218 16.98 -5.34 -8.07
N PHE A 219 15.87 -4.72 -8.50
CA PHE A 219 14.90 -4.04 -7.62
C PHE A 219 14.44 -4.85 -6.40
N TYR A 220 14.22 -6.15 -6.56
CA TYR A 220 13.74 -7.00 -5.47
C TYR A 220 14.74 -7.15 -4.31
N LYS A 221 16.04 -6.87 -4.53
CA LYS A 221 17.05 -6.81 -3.46
C LYS A 221 17.07 -5.47 -2.72
N LYS A 222 16.54 -4.41 -3.34
CA LYS A 222 16.59 -3.01 -2.83
C LYS A 222 15.39 -2.61 -1.98
N HIS A 223 14.28 -3.34 -2.08
CA HIS A 223 13.07 -2.97 -1.35
C HIS A 223 13.27 -3.16 0.17
N PRO A 224 12.68 -2.34 1.06
CA PRO A 224 12.70 -2.61 2.52
C PRO A 224 12.05 -3.96 2.89
N TRP A 225 11.24 -4.47 1.96
CA TRP A 225 10.61 -5.78 2.02
C TRP A 225 11.36 -6.81 1.16
N SER A 226 12.59 -6.54 0.75
CA SER A 226 13.39 -7.44 -0.10
C SER A 226 13.57 -8.79 0.58
N ALA A 227 13.88 -8.81 1.88
CA ALA A 227 13.95 -10.03 2.67
C ALA A 227 12.59 -10.74 2.74
N PHE A 228 11.49 -9.98 2.83
CA PHE A 228 10.14 -10.53 2.83
C PHE A 228 9.78 -11.11 1.45
N PHE A 229 10.05 -10.40 0.36
CA PHE A 229 9.81 -10.85 -1.01
C PHE A 229 10.73 -12.00 -1.42
N TYR A 230 11.97 -12.02 -0.92
CA TYR A 230 12.90 -13.13 -1.07
C TYR A 230 12.36 -14.37 -0.34
N LYS A 231 11.90 -14.24 0.91
CA LYS A 231 11.21 -15.35 1.59
C LYS A 231 9.94 -15.76 0.86
N LEU A 232 9.18 -14.81 0.32
CA LEU A 232 8.01 -15.06 -0.51
C LEU A 232 8.35 -15.71 -1.86
N SER A 233 9.57 -15.60 -2.39
CA SER A 233 9.94 -16.27 -3.64
C SER A 233 10.64 -17.60 -3.41
N ALA A 234 11.40 -17.72 -2.30
CA ALA A 234 12.25 -18.87 -2.02
C ALA A 234 11.57 -19.96 -1.18
N ASP A 235 10.56 -19.62 -0.38
CA ASP A 235 9.92 -20.57 0.54
C ASP A 235 8.44 -20.78 0.20
N ILE A 236 8.14 -21.93 -0.42
CA ILE A 236 6.79 -22.34 -0.81
C ILE A 236 5.83 -22.38 0.40
N VAL A 237 6.32 -22.81 1.57
CA VAL A 237 5.50 -22.89 2.79
C VAL A 237 5.13 -21.48 3.25
N PHE A 238 6.10 -20.56 3.21
CA PHE A 238 5.87 -19.16 3.55
C PHE A 238 4.84 -18.49 2.62
N VAL A 239 4.91 -18.75 1.31
CA VAL A 239 3.92 -18.26 0.34
C VAL A 239 2.52 -18.75 0.65
N ILE A 240 2.37 -20.06 0.86
CA ILE A 240 1.08 -20.68 1.16
C ILE A 240 0.48 -20.07 2.42
N PHE A 241 1.30 -19.95 3.47
CA PHE A 241 0.87 -19.37 4.74
C PHE A 241 0.44 -17.90 4.57
N PHE A 242 1.22 -17.11 3.83
CA PHE A 242 0.93 -15.69 3.60
C PHE A 242 -0.37 -15.50 2.79
N VAL A 243 -0.53 -16.24 1.69
CA VAL A 243 -1.75 -16.23 0.87
C VAL A 243 -2.95 -16.69 1.68
N PHE A 244 -2.79 -17.70 2.54
CA PHE A 244 -3.83 -18.17 3.44
C PHE A 244 -4.30 -17.05 4.39
N ILE A 245 -3.39 -16.37 5.08
CA ILE A 245 -3.72 -15.28 6.01
C ILE A 245 -4.47 -14.16 5.29
N ILE A 246 -3.93 -13.66 4.16
CA ILE A 246 -4.58 -12.60 3.39
C ILE A 246 -5.96 -13.05 2.89
N GLY A 247 -6.06 -14.30 2.43
CA GLY A 247 -7.32 -14.89 2.01
C GLY A 247 -8.36 -14.91 3.12
N VAL A 248 -7.99 -15.35 4.33
CA VAL A 248 -8.88 -15.36 5.50
C VAL A 248 -9.34 -13.95 5.86
N ILE A 249 -8.43 -12.97 5.89
CA ILE A 249 -8.76 -11.56 6.17
C ILE A 249 -9.75 -11.02 5.11
N ALA A 250 -9.50 -11.30 3.83
CA ALA A 250 -10.37 -10.88 2.74
C ALA A 250 -11.77 -11.50 2.86
N ILE A 251 -11.85 -12.81 3.15
CA ILE A 251 -13.13 -13.50 3.39
C ILE A 251 -13.86 -12.89 4.58
N GLU A 252 -13.15 -12.53 5.65
CA GLU A 252 -13.73 -11.93 6.84
C GLU A 252 -14.31 -10.54 6.56
N ILE A 253 -13.60 -9.72 5.79
CA ILE A 253 -14.09 -8.42 5.33
C ILE A 253 -15.35 -8.63 4.47
N ILE A 254 -15.33 -9.56 3.52
CA ILE A 254 -16.49 -9.89 2.67
C ILE A 254 -17.68 -10.40 3.52
N ARG A 255 -17.39 -11.19 4.55
CA ARG A 255 -18.37 -11.72 5.50
C ARG A 255 -19.14 -10.60 6.17
N ILE A 256 -18.40 -9.65 6.77
CA ILE A 256 -18.96 -8.53 7.53
C ILE A 256 -19.69 -7.55 6.62
N THR A 257 -19.08 -7.20 5.47
CA THR A 257 -19.60 -6.14 4.58
C THR A 257 -20.78 -6.58 3.72
N SER A 258 -20.72 -7.79 3.14
CA SER A 258 -21.64 -8.22 2.08
C SER A 258 -22.50 -9.43 2.46
N LEU A 259 -21.89 -10.47 3.05
CA LEU A 259 -22.58 -11.76 3.20
C LEU A 259 -23.56 -11.81 4.38
N ARG A 260 -23.29 -11.09 5.48
CA ARG A 260 -24.12 -11.13 6.70
C ARG A 260 -25.61 -10.78 6.46
N LYS A 261 -25.92 -10.03 5.40
CA LYS A 261 -27.27 -9.61 5.03
C LYS A 261 -28.05 -10.66 4.22
N LYS A 262 -27.43 -11.77 3.80
CA LYS A 262 -28.05 -12.79 2.95
C LYS A 262 -28.57 -13.97 3.76
N LYS A 263 -29.75 -14.48 3.39
CA LYS A 263 -30.42 -15.63 4.05
C LYS A 263 -29.57 -16.91 4.07
N ASN A 264 -28.75 -17.14 3.05
CA ASN A 264 -27.91 -18.35 2.90
C ASN A 264 -26.42 -18.05 3.12
N TYR A 265 -26.08 -17.14 4.02
CA TYR A 265 -24.70 -16.65 4.15
C TYR A 265 -23.68 -17.77 4.46
N ASN A 266 -24.04 -18.79 5.25
CA ASN A 266 -23.17 -19.95 5.54
C ASN A 266 -22.70 -20.66 4.26
N TRP A 267 -23.57 -20.81 3.27
CA TRP A 267 -23.22 -21.44 2.00
C TRP A 267 -22.23 -20.59 1.20
N TYR A 268 -22.41 -19.26 1.18
CA TYR A 268 -21.47 -18.36 0.51
C TYR A 268 -20.11 -18.33 1.21
N LEU A 269 -20.08 -18.39 2.54
CA LEU A 269 -18.84 -18.52 3.30
C LEU A 269 -18.11 -19.82 2.95
N PHE A 270 -18.83 -20.94 2.93
CA PHE A 270 -18.26 -22.23 2.51
C PHE A 270 -17.64 -22.15 1.11
N LEU A 271 -18.34 -21.54 0.15
CA LEU A 271 -17.82 -21.31 -1.20
C LEU A 271 -16.56 -20.42 -1.22
N CYS A 272 -16.52 -19.36 -0.41
CA CYS A 272 -15.34 -18.49 -0.31
C CYS A 272 -14.12 -19.24 0.23
N TYR A 273 -14.28 -20.04 1.28
CA TYR A 273 -13.19 -20.87 1.81
C TYR A 273 -12.78 -21.99 0.84
N GLY A 274 -13.74 -22.63 0.17
CA GLY A 274 -13.44 -23.61 -0.88
C GLY A 274 -12.64 -23.00 -2.04
N PHE A 275 -12.99 -21.78 -2.45
CA PHE A 275 -12.23 -21.05 -3.46
C PHE A 275 -10.81 -20.70 -2.98
N LEU A 276 -10.64 -20.26 -1.73
CA LEU A 276 -9.31 -20.00 -1.16
C LEU A 276 -8.42 -21.26 -1.17
N ILE A 277 -8.96 -22.42 -0.81
CA ILE A 277 -8.23 -23.69 -0.85
C ILE A 277 -7.81 -24.02 -2.29
N LEU A 278 -8.69 -23.82 -3.27
CA LEU A 278 -8.36 -24.03 -4.69
C LEU A 278 -7.26 -23.09 -5.17
N VAL A 279 -7.28 -21.82 -4.77
CA VAL A 279 -6.21 -20.87 -5.09
C VAL A 279 -4.87 -21.31 -4.47
N ILE A 280 -4.87 -21.70 -3.20
CA ILE A 280 -3.66 -22.18 -2.51
C ILE A 280 -3.12 -23.44 -3.20
N ALA A 281 -3.99 -24.40 -3.52
CA ALA A 281 -3.59 -25.62 -4.24
C ALA A 281 -3.03 -25.30 -5.63
N GLY A 282 -3.64 -24.36 -6.36
CA GLY A 282 -3.15 -23.91 -7.66
C GLY A 282 -1.77 -23.25 -7.58
N ILE A 283 -1.55 -22.37 -6.60
CA ILE A 283 -0.24 -21.75 -6.35
C ILE A 283 0.79 -22.81 -5.98
N TYR A 284 0.44 -23.75 -5.10
CA TYR A 284 1.33 -24.84 -4.71
C TYR A 284 1.75 -25.69 -5.91
N LEU A 285 0.79 -26.13 -6.74
CA LEU A 285 1.07 -26.91 -7.95
C LEU A 285 1.90 -26.11 -8.96
N PHE A 286 1.62 -24.82 -9.13
CA PHE A 286 2.40 -23.94 -10.00
C PHE A 286 3.86 -23.81 -9.52
N LEU A 287 4.07 -23.52 -8.25
CA LEU A 287 5.41 -23.36 -7.67
C LEU A 287 6.21 -24.66 -7.67
N THR A 288 5.58 -25.79 -7.32
CA THR A 288 6.23 -27.11 -7.34
C THR A 288 6.48 -27.62 -8.75
N GLY A 289 5.61 -27.32 -9.71
CA GLY A 289 5.80 -27.67 -11.12
C GLY A 289 6.98 -26.94 -11.77
N PHE A 290 7.28 -25.71 -11.34
CA PHE A 290 8.45 -24.96 -11.81
C PHE A 290 9.77 -25.38 -11.15
N SER A 291 9.75 -26.02 -9.97
CA SER A 291 10.97 -26.53 -9.33
C SER A 291 11.50 -27.84 -9.93
N PHE A 292 10.80 -28.43 -10.90
CA PHE A 292 11.17 -29.68 -11.57
C PHE A 292 11.82 -29.49 -12.96
N VAL A 293 12.15 -28.24 -13.34
CA VAL A 293 12.92 -27.87 -14.54
C VAL A 293 14.17 -27.13 -14.11
#